data_AF-A0A1Y1S4A8-F1
#
_entry.id   AF-A0A1Y1S4A8-F1
#
_cell.length_a   1.000
_cell.length_b   1.000
_cell.length_c   1.000
_cell.angle_alpha   90.00
_cell.angle_beta   90.00
_cell.angle_gamma   90.00
#
_symmetry.space_group_name_H-M   'P 1'
#
loop_
_entity.id
_entity.type
_entity.pdbx_description
1 polymer ?
#
loop_
_entity_poly.entity_id
_entity_poly.type
_entity_poly.pdbx_seq_one_letter_code
_entity_poly.pdbx_strand_id
1 'polypeptide(L)'
;MSTNITNLNEEIVKQKKEMGMQQSKMDQLEKSIKINEQNLATKQTENSDLKKQLESERMIQAQSGESSKKEFNRMITAKETEISEMKNSLKLAEENNQAMAKEVDSLKNSTVSIEEENEKVKSEIQDKIAQITQMANSLEKSTKENKELRNQFALETEQSSKIVTRLRIELRESGKLVEELQSQGNKAKNTEYELLSRLEEAEADLKHAKAKCDQAQSSFAALVADTTRSQADEATLAEAAALRDRMAKMEAQIRRLKEDKEEIAAENTQMASDKMQSLIKHEAEMKTVRNSLTLQISRLKQENAKMQEELNASDDSPDTTLLLEERRRSMAIISGLELKNIDLLSKLESIDVDHLEREVDDIRNSVTEILRTFTGGIRGIIESDLLKIEDLHSIEQRICNRIRAEYDDRIARLQRAYDTLVSTLNGPNQLNDAKTSIQRLKIEQLERNSKLQHSTIEMMSQAMVFMKKKKGGSTSNKSVGE
;
A
#
# COMPACT_ATOMS: atom_id res chain seq x y z
N MET A 1 190.05 -125.84 50.26
CA MET A 1 189.82 -124.51 50.87
C MET A 1 189.97 -123.34 49.87
N SER A 2 189.75 -123.49 48.55
CA SER A 2 189.90 -122.37 47.59
C SER A 2 188.63 -121.98 46.82
N THR A 3 187.49 -122.64 47.06
CA THR A 3 186.24 -122.45 46.27
C THR A 3 185.17 -121.62 46.99
N ASN A 4 185.27 -121.42 48.30
CA ASN A 4 184.23 -120.74 49.11
C ASN A 4 184.41 -119.21 49.23
N ILE A 5 185.61 -118.67 48.94
CA ILE A 5 185.86 -117.22 49.07
C ILE A 5 185.42 -116.46 47.80
N THR A 6 185.49 -117.10 46.63
CA THR A 6 185.09 -116.48 45.34
C THR A 6 183.58 -116.23 45.28
N ASN A 7 182.76 -117.16 45.78
CA ASN A 7 181.29 -117.03 45.74
C ASN A 7 180.76 -115.89 46.63
N LEU A 8 181.42 -115.61 47.76
CA LEU A 8 181.01 -114.53 48.68
C LEU A 8 181.26 -113.13 48.09
N ASN A 9 182.32 -112.97 47.29
CA ASN A 9 182.62 -111.68 46.65
C ASN A 9 181.65 -111.36 45.51
N GLU A 10 181.20 -112.37 44.76
CA GLU A 10 180.17 -112.17 43.71
C GLU A 10 178.82 -111.77 44.31
N GLU A 11 178.44 -112.34 45.46
CA GLU A 11 177.20 -111.99 46.18
C GLU A 11 177.19 -110.52 46.67
N ILE A 12 178.32 -110.03 47.21
CA ILE A 12 178.44 -108.64 47.69
C ILE A 12 178.35 -107.64 46.53
N VAL A 13 178.99 -107.92 45.40
CA VAL A 13 178.91 -107.04 44.21
C VAL A 13 177.49 -106.99 43.67
N LYS A 14 176.78 -108.14 43.67
CA LYS A 14 175.37 -108.21 43.27
C LYS A 14 174.48 -107.36 44.17
N GLN A 15 174.62 -107.50 45.50
CA GLN A 15 173.85 -106.70 46.47
C GLN A 15 174.12 -105.20 46.36
N LYS A 16 175.38 -104.79 46.11
CA LYS A 16 175.74 -103.37 45.96
C LYS A 16 175.14 -102.75 44.69
N LYS A 17 175.08 -103.53 43.60
CA LYS A 17 174.43 -103.14 42.35
C LYS A 17 172.90 -103.02 42.52
N GLU A 18 172.32 -103.91 43.33
CA GLU A 18 170.89 -103.93 43.64
C GLU A 18 170.47 -102.76 44.55
N MET A 19 171.28 -102.41 45.56
CA MET A 19 171.07 -101.19 46.35
C MET A 19 171.18 -99.91 45.50
N GLY A 20 172.13 -99.84 44.57
CA GLY A 20 172.25 -98.71 43.64
C GLY A 20 171.00 -98.52 42.77
N MET A 21 170.40 -99.62 42.30
CA MET A 21 169.11 -99.57 41.59
C MET A 21 167.96 -99.15 42.50
N GLN A 22 167.90 -99.65 43.74
CA GLN A 22 166.85 -99.28 44.69
C GLN A 22 166.92 -97.80 45.08
N GLN A 23 168.11 -97.23 45.28
CA GLN A 23 168.28 -95.81 45.57
C GLN A 23 167.82 -94.94 44.39
N SER A 24 168.20 -95.31 43.15
CA SER A 24 167.73 -94.59 41.96
C SER A 24 166.21 -94.63 41.79
N LYS A 25 165.58 -95.76 42.14
CA LYS A 25 164.12 -95.90 42.12
C LYS A 25 163.43 -95.07 43.21
N MET A 26 164.06 -94.94 44.38
CA MET A 26 163.58 -94.10 45.48
C MET A 26 163.60 -92.61 45.10
N ASP A 27 164.71 -92.12 44.54
CA ASP A 27 164.83 -90.73 44.09
C ASP A 27 163.83 -90.38 42.97
N GLN A 28 163.52 -91.33 42.08
CA GLN A 28 162.47 -91.18 41.07
C GLN A 28 161.07 -91.11 41.68
N LEU A 29 160.79 -91.93 42.69
CA LEU A 29 159.50 -91.91 43.40
C LEU A 29 159.31 -90.62 44.19
N GLU A 30 160.33 -90.11 44.88
CA GLU A 30 160.26 -88.82 45.58
C GLU A 30 159.97 -87.67 44.62
N LYS A 31 160.63 -87.63 43.46
CA LYS A 31 160.32 -86.63 42.42
C LYS A 31 158.88 -86.76 41.94
N SER A 32 158.39 -87.98 41.73
CA SER A 32 157.01 -88.21 41.30
C SER A 32 155.99 -87.80 42.36
N ILE A 33 156.26 -88.01 43.64
CA ILE A 33 155.40 -87.57 44.75
C ILE A 33 155.31 -86.06 44.78
N LYS A 34 156.46 -85.36 44.70
CA LYS A 34 156.50 -83.89 44.72
C LYS A 34 155.74 -83.25 43.56
N ILE A 35 155.83 -83.85 42.37
CA ILE A 35 155.05 -83.43 41.18
C ILE A 35 153.55 -83.66 41.41
N ASN A 36 153.17 -84.81 41.98
CA ASN A 36 151.76 -85.11 42.25
C ASN A 36 151.16 -84.20 43.34
N GLU A 37 151.92 -83.82 44.36
CA GLU A 37 151.49 -82.85 45.38
C GLU A 37 151.25 -81.47 44.77
N GLN A 38 152.13 -81.01 43.87
CA GLN A 38 151.91 -79.77 43.12
C GLN A 38 150.64 -79.85 42.24
N ASN A 39 150.46 -80.94 41.50
CA ASN A 39 149.28 -81.14 40.65
C ASN A 39 147.98 -81.16 41.47
N LEU A 40 147.99 -81.79 42.65
CA LEU A 40 146.83 -81.81 43.54
C LEU A 40 146.48 -80.41 44.05
N ALA A 41 147.48 -79.62 44.44
CA ALA A 41 147.27 -78.23 44.87
C ALA A 41 146.68 -77.38 43.73
N THR A 42 147.20 -77.49 42.51
CA THR A 42 146.65 -76.78 41.34
C THR A 42 145.20 -77.19 41.05
N LYS A 43 144.89 -78.48 41.11
CA LYS A 43 143.52 -78.98 40.90
C LYS A 43 142.54 -78.53 42.00
N GLN A 44 143.01 -78.37 43.23
CA GLN A 44 142.18 -77.82 44.32
C GLN A 44 141.87 -76.34 44.10
N THR A 45 142.82 -75.55 43.58
CA THR A 45 142.57 -74.14 43.22
C THR A 45 141.58 -74.03 42.06
N GLU A 46 141.76 -74.80 40.98
CA GLU A 46 140.84 -74.83 39.84
C GLU A 46 139.39 -75.18 40.25
N ASN A 47 139.22 -76.14 41.16
CA ASN A 47 137.91 -76.56 41.64
C ASN A 47 137.22 -75.47 42.50
N SER A 48 138.00 -74.75 43.31
CA SER A 48 137.49 -73.59 44.08
C SER A 48 136.97 -72.48 43.16
N ASP A 49 137.69 -72.18 42.08
CA ASP A 49 137.31 -71.14 41.13
C ASP A 49 136.07 -71.53 40.30
N LEU A 50 136.00 -72.78 39.83
CA LEU A 50 134.80 -73.30 39.16
C LEU A 50 133.56 -73.25 40.05
N LYS A 51 133.71 -73.54 41.35
CA LYS A 51 132.61 -73.47 42.31
C LYS A 51 132.08 -72.04 42.48
N LYS A 52 132.97 -71.05 42.54
CA LYS A 52 132.57 -69.63 42.58
C LYS A 52 131.86 -69.19 41.30
N GLN A 53 132.35 -69.65 40.15
CA GLN A 53 131.76 -69.33 38.86
C GLN A 53 130.34 -69.90 38.73
N LEU A 54 130.14 -71.16 39.12
CA LEU A 54 128.82 -71.80 39.15
C LEU A 54 127.82 -71.08 40.08
N GLU A 55 128.28 -70.63 41.25
CA GLU A 55 127.45 -69.87 42.20
C GLU A 55 127.01 -68.52 41.60
N SER A 56 127.92 -67.84 40.88
CA SER A 56 127.62 -66.56 40.22
C SER A 56 126.63 -66.71 39.07
N GLU A 57 126.74 -67.77 38.26
CA GLU A 57 125.81 -68.05 37.16
C GLU A 57 124.40 -68.37 37.67
N ARG A 58 124.29 -69.13 38.76
CA ARG A 58 123.00 -69.43 39.41
C ARG A 58 122.30 -68.16 39.92
N MET A 59 123.04 -67.23 40.52
CA MET A 59 122.49 -65.95 40.99
C MET A 59 121.97 -65.07 39.85
N ILE A 60 122.71 -64.99 38.74
CA ILE A 60 122.29 -64.23 37.54
C ILE A 60 121.03 -64.83 36.90
N GLN A 61 120.95 -66.16 36.84
CA GLN A 61 119.80 -66.86 36.26
C GLN A 61 118.53 -66.70 37.12
N ALA A 62 118.66 -66.73 38.46
CA ALA A 62 117.56 -66.47 39.37
C ALA A 62 117.04 -65.02 39.26
N GLN A 63 117.93 -64.03 39.16
CA GLN A 63 117.54 -62.62 39.04
C GLN A 63 116.87 -62.29 37.69
N SER A 64 117.37 -62.83 36.58
CA SER A 64 116.80 -62.58 35.25
C SER A 64 115.43 -63.24 35.06
N GLY A 65 115.24 -64.47 35.58
CA GLY A 65 113.95 -65.14 35.58
C GLY A 65 112.91 -64.41 36.42
N GLU A 66 113.30 -63.89 37.58
CA GLU A 66 112.40 -63.17 38.48
C GLU A 66 112.05 -61.75 37.98
N SER A 67 113.00 -61.06 37.34
CA SER A 67 112.73 -59.77 36.69
C SER A 67 111.74 -59.91 35.53
N SER A 68 111.95 -60.89 34.65
CA SER A 68 111.06 -61.13 33.50
C SER A 68 109.65 -61.52 33.95
N LYS A 69 109.53 -62.30 35.03
CA LYS A 69 108.24 -62.67 35.62
C LYS A 69 107.51 -61.47 36.24
N LYS A 70 108.24 -60.56 36.91
CA LYS A 70 107.67 -59.30 37.44
C LYS A 70 107.19 -58.38 36.32
N GLU A 71 107.95 -58.25 35.23
CA GLU A 71 107.59 -57.45 34.07
C GLU A 71 106.32 -57.99 33.38
N PHE A 72 106.26 -59.30 33.15
CA PHE A 72 105.10 -59.98 32.56
C PHE A 72 103.85 -59.83 33.45
N ASN A 73 103.99 -59.98 34.77
CA ASN A 73 102.87 -59.78 35.69
C ASN A 73 102.39 -58.32 35.70
N ARG A 74 103.28 -57.32 35.64
CA ARG A 74 102.89 -55.91 35.51
C ARG A 74 102.11 -55.65 34.23
N MET A 75 102.54 -56.24 33.12
CA MET A 75 101.86 -56.13 31.83
C MET A 75 100.48 -56.79 31.85
N ILE A 76 100.35 -57.96 32.49
CA ILE A 76 99.04 -58.60 32.70
C ILE A 76 98.14 -57.68 33.52
N THR A 77 98.61 -57.17 34.67
CA THR A 77 97.81 -56.26 35.51
C THR A 77 97.40 -54.99 34.76
N ALA A 78 98.30 -54.41 33.96
CA ALA A 78 97.98 -53.26 33.12
C ALA A 78 96.89 -53.58 32.08
N LYS A 79 96.98 -54.75 31.42
CA LYS A 79 95.96 -55.20 30.45
C LYS A 79 94.63 -55.55 31.11
N GLU A 80 94.64 -56.14 32.29
CA GLU A 80 93.42 -56.40 33.09
C GLU A 80 92.74 -55.09 33.52
N THR A 81 93.53 -54.06 33.84
CA THR A 81 93.02 -52.72 34.15
C THR A 81 92.38 -52.09 32.91
N GLU A 82 93.07 -52.12 31.77
CA GLU A 82 92.57 -51.59 30.49
C GLU A 82 91.29 -52.32 30.02
N ILE A 83 91.22 -53.64 30.19
CA ILE A 83 90.00 -54.42 29.93
C ILE A 83 88.86 -53.99 30.86
N SER A 84 89.15 -53.75 32.14
CA SER A 84 88.14 -53.31 33.11
C SER A 84 87.60 -51.91 32.77
N GLU A 85 88.47 -50.98 32.35
CA GLU A 85 88.08 -49.65 31.88
C GLU A 85 87.27 -49.70 30.59
N MET A 86 87.66 -50.53 29.62
CA MET A 86 86.89 -50.75 28.39
C MET A 86 85.52 -51.34 28.70
N LYS A 87 85.43 -52.29 29.65
CA LYS A 87 84.17 -52.90 30.05
C LYS A 87 83.23 -51.89 30.72
N ASN A 88 83.77 -51.00 31.55
CA ASN A 88 83.00 -49.90 32.14
C ASN A 88 82.52 -48.90 31.08
N SER A 89 83.37 -48.55 30.13
CA SER A 89 83.03 -47.66 29.02
C SER A 89 81.95 -48.25 28.11
N LEU A 90 82.04 -49.56 27.82
CA LEU A 90 81.03 -50.29 27.06
C LEU A 90 79.69 -50.28 27.79
N LYS A 91 79.70 -50.55 29.11
CA LYS A 91 78.49 -50.51 29.93
C LYS A 91 77.83 -49.13 29.90
N LEU A 92 78.61 -48.05 30.04
CA LEU A 92 78.12 -46.67 29.91
C LEU A 92 77.52 -46.40 28.53
N ALA A 93 78.17 -46.88 27.46
CA ALA A 93 77.64 -46.73 26.10
C ALA A 93 76.33 -47.50 25.90
N GLU A 94 76.19 -48.69 26.46
CA GLU A 94 74.95 -49.49 26.44
C GLU A 94 73.82 -48.79 27.20
N GLU A 95 74.10 -48.27 28.40
CA GLU A 95 73.15 -47.49 29.20
C GLU A 95 72.70 -46.23 28.44
N ASN A 96 73.63 -45.53 27.76
CA ASN A 96 73.32 -44.34 26.98
C ASN A 96 72.48 -44.68 25.73
N ASN A 97 72.79 -45.78 25.03
CA ASN A 97 71.98 -46.25 23.90
C ASN A 97 70.57 -46.65 24.33
N GLN A 98 70.41 -47.28 25.49
CA GLN A 98 69.07 -47.57 26.05
C GLN A 98 68.31 -46.29 26.41
N ALA A 99 68.98 -45.29 26.97
CA ALA A 99 68.36 -43.99 27.25
C ALA A 99 67.89 -43.30 25.97
N MET A 100 68.73 -43.27 24.93
CA MET A 100 68.36 -42.73 23.62
C MET A 100 67.20 -43.50 22.97
N ALA A 101 67.18 -44.83 23.06
CA ALA A 101 66.08 -45.62 22.52
C ALA A 101 64.73 -45.26 23.17
N LYS A 102 64.71 -45.10 24.50
CA LYS A 102 63.51 -44.65 25.23
C LYS A 102 63.09 -43.23 24.83
N GLU A 103 64.06 -42.33 24.64
CA GLU A 103 63.79 -40.97 24.18
C GLU A 103 63.20 -40.93 22.77
N VAL A 104 63.73 -41.75 21.86
CA VAL A 104 63.20 -41.91 20.49
C VAL A 104 61.76 -42.41 20.52
N ASP A 105 61.45 -43.41 21.34
CA ASP A 105 60.08 -43.93 21.45
C ASP A 105 59.12 -42.89 22.04
N SER A 106 59.57 -42.13 23.06
CA SER A 106 58.82 -41.01 23.62
C SER A 106 58.51 -39.93 22.57
N LEU A 107 59.53 -39.54 21.79
CA LEU A 107 59.39 -38.55 20.72
C LEU A 107 58.46 -39.03 19.61
N LYS A 108 58.53 -40.31 19.21
CA LYS A 108 57.59 -40.89 18.24
C LYS A 108 56.16 -40.80 18.73
N ASN A 109 55.89 -41.18 19.97
CA ASN A 109 54.54 -41.12 20.54
C ASN A 109 54.02 -39.68 20.64
N SER A 110 54.88 -38.74 21.04
CA SER A 110 54.54 -37.31 21.06
C SER A 110 54.22 -36.78 19.66
N THR A 111 55.00 -37.19 18.66
CA THR A 111 54.78 -36.78 17.25
C THR A 111 53.43 -37.26 16.75
N VAL A 112 53.08 -38.53 16.98
CA VAL A 112 51.76 -39.09 16.60
C VAL A 112 50.63 -38.33 17.31
N SER A 113 50.76 -38.07 18.62
CA SER A 113 49.74 -37.32 19.37
C SER A 113 49.54 -35.91 18.82
N ILE A 114 50.61 -35.23 18.40
CA ILE A 114 50.55 -33.88 17.81
C ILE A 114 49.91 -33.94 16.41
N GLU A 115 50.21 -34.95 15.60
CA GLU A 115 49.59 -35.14 14.29
C GLU A 115 48.07 -35.36 14.39
N GLU A 116 47.63 -36.18 15.35
CA GLU A 116 46.20 -36.40 15.62
C GLU A 116 45.49 -35.10 16.06
N GLU A 117 46.11 -34.32 16.95
CA GLU A 117 45.56 -33.04 17.40
C GLU A 117 45.50 -32.01 16.25
N ASN A 118 46.51 -31.99 15.38
CA ASN A 118 46.52 -31.11 14.20
C ASN A 118 45.40 -31.46 13.21
N GLU A 119 45.14 -32.74 12.92
CA GLU A 119 44.03 -33.13 12.05
C GLU A 119 42.67 -32.79 12.68
N LYS A 120 42.54 -32.92 14.01
CA LYS A 120 41.33 -32.48 14.73
C LYS A 120 41.11 -30.97 14.59
N VAL A 121 42.15 -30.16 14.86
CA VAL A 121 42.08 -28.69 14.74
C VAL A 121 41.75 -28.27 13.30
N LYS A 122 42.31 -28.96 12.31
CA LYS A 122 42.03 -28.71 10.89
C LYS A 122 40.57 -28.97 10.51
N SER A 123 39.97 -30.05 11.02
CA SER A 123 38.54 -30.31 10.88
C SER A 123 37.69 -29.22 11.52
N GLU A 124 38.01 -28.81 12.75
CA GLU A 124 37.28 -27.74 13.45
C GLU A 124 37.39 -26.39 12.71
N ILE A 125 38.54 -26.09 12.12
CA ILE A 125 38.73 -24.90 11.29
C ILE A 125 37.85 -24.97 10.03
N GLN A 126 37.80 -26.11 9.34
CA GLN A 126 36.93 -26.29 8.17
C GLN A 126 35.45 -26.10 8.52
N ASP A 127 35.00 -26.66 9.64
CA ASP A 127 33.62 -26.48 10.12
C ASP A 127 33.31 -25.01 10.41
N LYS A 128 34.24 -24.30 11.06
CA LYS A 128 34.09 -22.86 11.31
C LYS A 128 34.08 -22.04 10.02
N ILE A 129 34.89 -22.38 9.03
CA ILE A 129 34.88 -21.73 7.71
C ILE A 129 33.52 -21.94 7.01
N ALA A 130 32.95 -23.15 7.09
CA ALA A 130 31.63 -23.44 6.55
C ALA A 130 30.54 -22.61 7.24
N GLN A 131 30.57 -22.52 8.58
CA GLN A 131 29.65 -21.68 9.34
C GLN A 131 29.77 -20.19 8.99
N ILE A 132 31.00 -19.67 8.87
CA ILE A 132 31.25 -18.28 8.44
C ILE A 132 30.66 -18.03 7.05
N THR A 133 30.88 -18.96 6.12
CA THR A 133 30.34 -18.85 4.75
C THR A 133 28.81 -18.83 4.75
N GLN A 134 28.18 -19.69 5.56
CA GLN A 134 26.72 -19.71 5.71
C GLN A 134 26.17 -18.41 6.32
N MET A 135 26.85 -17.86 7.33
CA MET A 135 26.47 -16.57 7.94
C MET A 135 26.63 -15.42 6.94
N ALA A 136 27.70 -15.40 6.14
CA ALA A 136 27.94 -14.39 5.12
C ALA A 136 26.83 -14.40 4.05
N ASN A 137 26.46 -15.57 3.54
CA ASN A 137 25.37 -15.72 2.58
C ASN A 137 24.02 -15.28 3.16
N SER A 138 23.76 -15.62 4.43
CA SER A 138 22.53 -15.21 5.13
C SER A 138 22.47 -13.70 5.33
N LEU A 139 23.61 -13.07 5.66
CA LEU A 139 23.73 -11.63 5.79
C LEU A 139 23.52 -10.94 4.44
N GLU A 140 24.13 -11.43 3.37
CA GLU A 140 23.96 -10.88 2.01
C GLU A 140 22.50 -10.91 1.58
N LYS A 141 21.82 -12.05 1.78
CA LYS A 141 20.38 -12.19 1.52
C LYS A 141 19.55 -11.18 2.31
N SER A 142 19.77 -11.08 3.62
CA SER A 142 19.06 -10.12 4.48
C SER A 142 19.32 -8.67 4.08
N THR A 143 20.54 -8.35 3.61
CA THR A 143 20.89 -7.00 3.16
C THR A 143 20.16 -6.64 1.88
N LYS A 144 20.01 -7.59 0.95
CA LYS A 144 19.24 -7.42 -0.28
C LYS A 144 17.75 -7.23 -0.01
N GLU A 145 17.16 -8.08 0.83
CA GLU A 145 15.75 -7.97 1.24
C GLU A 145 15.47 -6.64 1.94
N ASN A 146 16.36 -6.19 2.83
CA ASN A 146 16.23 -4.87 3.47
C ASN A 146 16.31 -3.71 2.46
N LYS A 147 17.13 -3.83 1.42
CA LYS A 147 17.21 -2.81 0.36
C LYS A 147 15.92 -2.76 -0.45
N GLU A 148 15.34 -3.91 -0.77
CA GLU A 148 14.05 -4.01 -1.47
C GLU A 148 12.91 -3.41 -0.63
N LEU A 149 12.83 -3.74 0.66
CA LEU A 149 11.86 -3.15 1.59
C LEU A 149 12.00 -1.63 1.69
N ARG A 150 13.23 -1.11 1.79
CA ARG A 150 13.47 0.35 1.82
C ARG A 150 13.00 1.03 0.54
N ASN A 151 13.21 0.42 -0.63
CA ASN A 151 12.73 0.94 -1.89
C ASN A 151 11.20 0.94 -1.96
N GLN A 152 10.57 -0.13 -1.47
CA GLN A 152 9.11 -0.22 -1.40
C GLN A 152 8.51 0.85 -0.48
N PHE A 153 9.06 1.02 0.73
CA PHE A 153 8.63 2.08 1.65
C PHE A 153 8.82 3.49 1.06
N ALA A 154 9.90 3.72 0.31
CA ALA A 154 10.11 4.99 -0.37
C ALA A 154 9.02 5.26 -1.42
N LEU A 155 8.63 4.24 -2.21
CA LEU A 155 7.57 4.34 -3.20
C LEU A 155 6.20 4.59 -2.55
N GLU A 156 5.87 3.86 -1.49
CA GLU A 156 4.61 4.04 -0.73
C GLU A 156 4.53 5.42 -0.08
N THR A 157 5.65 5.92 0.45
CA THR A 157 5.76 7.28 1.01
C THR A 157 5.53 8.33 -0.07
N GLU A 158 6.10 8.15 -1.27
CA GLU A 158 5.90 9.07 -2.40
C GLU A 158 4.44 9.07 -2.86
N GLN A 159 3.81 7.90 -2.98
CA GLN A 159 2.40 7.77 -3.34
C GLN A 159 1.49 8.42 -2.29
N SER A 160 1.73 8.15 -1.02
CA SER A 160 0.98 8.77 0.10
C SER A 160 1.12 10.30 0.08
N SER A 161 2.32 10.83 -0.18
CA SER A 161 2.56 12.27 -0.32
C SER A 161 1.77 12.88 -1.47
N LYS A 162 1.69 12.20 -2.63
CA LYS A 162 0.88 12.63 -3.78
C LYS A 162 -0.62 12.66 -3.42
N ILE A 163 -1.13 11.62 -2.75
CA ILE A 163 -2.53 11.55 -2.31
C ILE A 163 -2.85 12.68 -1.33
N VAL A 164 -2.02 12.88 -0.31
CA VAL A 164 -2.21 13.97 0.68
C VAL A 164 -2.21 15.34 0.01
N THR A 165 -1.31 15.55 -0.95
CA THR A 165 -1.25 16.81 -1.70
C THR A 165 -2.52 17.03 -2.52
N ARG A 166 -3.02 15.99 -3.19
CA ARG A 166 -4.27 16.04 -3.95
C ARG A 166 -5.48 16.34 -3.04
N LEU A 167 -5.62 15.63 -1.93
CA LEU A 167 -6.70 15.85 -0.96
C LEU A 167 -6.67 17.27 -0.38
N ARG A 168 -5.48 17.84 -0.14
CA ARG A 168 -5.35 19.24 0.31
C ARG A 168 -5.84 20.24 -0.74
N ILE A 169 -5.63 19.95 -2.02
CA ILE A 169 -6.12 20.79 -3.13
C ILE A 169 -7.64 20.70 -3.19
N GLU A 170 -8.20 19.48 -3.22
CA GLU A 170 -9.65 19.23 -3.27
C GLU A 170 -10.36 19.87 -2.06
N LEU A 171 -9.79 19.77 -0.86
CA LEU A 171 -10.34 20.41 0.34
C LEU A 171 -10.34 21.94 0.24
N ARG A 172 -9.29 22.53 -0.34
CA ARG A 172 -9.21 23.98 -0.56
C ARG A 172 -10.24 24.45 -1.59
N GLU A 173 -10.46 23.68 -2.65
CA GLU A 173 -11.46 23.98 -3.68
C GLU A 173 -12.89 23.87 -3.11
N SER A 174 -13.17 22.81 -2.34
CA SER A 174 -14.43 22.66 -1.62
C SER A 174 -14.68 23.82 -0.65
N GLY A 175 -13.66 24.26 0.10
CA GLY A 175 -13.75 25.44 0.98
C GLY A 175 -14.15 26.71 0.23
N LYS A 176 -13.55 26.98 -0.94
CA LYS A 176 -13.92 28.12 -1.79
C LYS A 176 -15.38 28.03 -2.28
N LEU A 177 -15.81 26.84 -2.67
CA LEU A 177 -17.19 26.62 -3.13
C LEU A 177 -18.20 26.89 -2.00
N VAL A 178 -17.90 26.45 -0.77
CA VAL A 178 -18.73 26.73 0.41
C VAL A 178 -18.82 28.23 0.67
N GLU A 179 -17.71 28.95 0.64
CA GLU A 179 -17.71 30.42 0.80
C GLU A 179 -18.56 31.12 -0.27
N GLU A 180 -18.47 30.66 -1.52
CA GLU A 180 -19.25 31.21 -2.64
C GLU A 180 -20.74 30.93 -2.48
N LEU A 181 -21.13 29.68 -2.16
CA LEU A 181 -22.51 29.30 -1.89
C LEU A 181 -23.07 30.06 -0.69
N GLN A 182 -22.28 30.28 0.36
CA GLN A 182 -22.71 31.06 1.52
C GLN A 182 -22.95 32.54 1.14
N SER A 183 -22.09 33.12 0.29
CA SER A 183 -22.29 34.47 -0.24
C SER A 183 -23.55 34.57 -1.10
N GLN A 184 -23.79 33.59 -1.97
CA GLN A 184 -25.01 33.53 -2.79
C GLN A 184 -26.27 33.35 -1.93
N GLY A 185 -26.22 32.47 -0.91
CA GLY A 185 -27.31 32.26 0.04
C GLY A 185 -27.65 33.53 0.81
N ASN A 186 -26.64 34.29 1.26
CA ASN A 186 -26.87 35.57 1.94
C ASN A 186 -27.52 36.61 1.02
N LYS A 187 -27.10 36.69 -0.25
CA LYS A 187 -27.74 37.57 -1.24
C LYS A 187 -29.20 37.18 -1.47
N ALA A 188 -29.48 35.90 -1.69
CA ALA A 188 -30.84 35.40 -1.89
C ALA A 188 -31.73 35.70 -0.68
N LYS A 189 -31.21 35.52 0.55
CA LYS A 189 -31.92 35.83 1.78
C LYS A 189 -32.25 37.32 1.90
N ASN A 190 -31.33 38.20 1.53
CA ASN A 190 -31.59 39.65 1.52
C ASN A 190 -32.67 40.02 0.49
N THR A 191 -32.62 39.43 -0.70
CA THR A 191 -33.65 39.63 -1.72
C THR A 191 -35.02 39.12 -1.25
N GLU A 192 -35.06 37.98 -0.56
CA GLU A 192 -36.29 37.45 0.05
C GLU A 192 -36.88 38.44 1.06
N TYR A 193 -36.06 39.03 1.95
CA TYR A 193 -36.54 40.05 2.88
C TYR A 193 -37.11 41.28 2.16
N GLU A 194 -36.44 41.78 1.11
CA GLU A 194 -36.94 42.90 0.32
C GLU A 194 -38.28 42.59 -0.35
N LEU A 195 -38.42 41.38 -0.92
CA LEU A 195 -39.66 40.95 -1.56
C LEU A 195 -40.80 40.77 -0.54
N LEU A 196 -40.51 40.22 0.64
CA LEU A 196 -41.49 40.11 1.71
C LEU A 196 -42.00 41.49 2.16
N SER A 197 -41.11 42.47 2.35
CA SER A 197 -41.53 43.84 2.68
C SER A 197 -42.39 44.46 1.57
N ARG A 198 -42.04 44.26 0.29
CA ARG A 198 -42.89 44.73 -0.83
C ARG A 198 -44.24 44.02 -0.88
N LEU A 199 -44.29 42.73 -0.54
CA LEU A 199 -45.54 41.99 -0.47
C LEU A 199 -46.44 42.54 0.65
N GLU A 200 -45.88 42.83 1.83
CA GLU A 200 -46.60 43.47 2.92
C GLU A 200 -47.17 44.85 2.52
N GLU A 201 -46.38 45.65 1.79
CA GLU A 201 -46.85 46.93 1.21
C GLU A 201 -48.01 46.71 0.22
N ALA A 202 -47.86 45.78 -0.72
CA ALA A 202 -48.88 45.45 -1.72
C ALA A 202 -50.15 44.89 -1.08
N GLU A 203 -50.05 44.09 -0.01
CA GLU A 203 -51.20 43.62 0.76
C GLU A 203 -51.94 44.77 1.47
N ALA A 204 -51.20 45.75 1.99
CA ALA A 204 -51.79 46.96 2.57
C ALA A 204 -52.54 47.78 1.52
N ASP A 205 -51.95 47.96 0.33
CA ASP A 205 -52.57 48.64 -0.81
C ASP A 205 -53.81 47.89 -1.31
N LEU A 206 -53.74 46.56 -1.43
CA LEU A 206 -54.86 45.71 -1.81
C LEU A 206 -56.01 45.83 -0.79
N LYS A 207 -55.70 45.84 0.50
CA LYS A 207 -56.70 46.02 1.57
C LYS A 207 -57.39 47.38 1.46
N HIS A 208 -56.63 48.43 1.16
CA HIS A 208 -57.17 49.77 0.93
C HIS A 208 -58.00 49.85 -0.36
N ALA A 209 -57.55 49.23 -1.45
CA ALA A 209 -58.29 49.14 -2.71
C ALA A 209 -59.58 48.33 -2.54
N LYS A 210 -59.55 47.23 -1.79
CA LYS A 210 -60.72 46.44 -1.44
C LYS A 210 -61.73 47.25 -0.63
N ALA A 211 -61.27 48.02 0.36
CA ALA A 211 -62.16 48.92 1.10
C ALA A 211 -62.83 49.96 0.18
N LYS A 212 -62.10 50.52 -0.80
CA LYS A 212 -62.67 51.40 -1.83
C LYS A 212 -63.64 50.67 -2.75
N CYS A 213 -63.35 49.43 -3.14
CA CYS A 213 -64.27 48.60 -3.92
C CYS A 213 -65.54 48.29 -3.14
N ASP A 214 -65.45 47.91 -1.86
CA ASP A 214 -66.61 47.67 -1.01
C ASP A 214 -67.45 48.95 -0.85
N GLN A 215 -66.81 50.12 -0.75
CA GLN A 215 -67.49 51.42 -0.75
C GLN A 215 -68.16 51.72 -2.10
N ALA A 216 -67.47 51.45 -3.21
CA ALA A 216 -68.00 51.60 -4.56
C ALA A 216 -69.11 50.60 -4.86
N GLN A 217 -69.04 49.39 -4.31
CA GLN A 217 -70.02 48.33 -4.44
C GLN A 217 -71.26 48.62 -3.59
N SER A 218 -71.10 49.23 -2.42
CA SER A 218 -72.21 49.79 -1.65
C SER A 218 -72.87 50.96 -2.39
N SER A 219 -72.07 51.84 -3.00
CA SER A 219 -72.55 52.93 -3.86
C SER A 219 -73.23 52.41 -5.14
N PHE A 220 -72.71 51.34 -5.73
CA PHE A 220 -73.27 50.67 -6.90
C PHE A 220 -74.50 49.83 -6.55
N ALA A 221 -74.57 49.23 -5.36
CA ALA A 221 -75.78 48.58 -4.88
C ALA A 221 -76.90 49.61 -4.64
N ALA A 222 -76.57 50.80 -4.15
CA ALA A 222 -77.49 51.93 -4.12
C ALA A 222 -77.90 52.37 -5.53
N LEU A 223 -76.96 52.37 -6.48
CA LEU A 223 -77.20 52.71 -7.89
C LEU A 223 -77.99 51.62 -8.64
N VAL A 224 -77.80 50.34 -8.37
CA VAL A 224 -78.52 49.18 -8.94
C VAL A 224 -79.90 49.02 -8.32
N ALA A 225 -80.09 49.42 -7.06
CA ALA A 225 -81.42 49.63 -6.51
C ALA A 225 -82.17 50.75 -7.28
N ASP A 226 -81.44 51.74 -7.80
CA ASP A 226 -81.96 52.81 -8.68
C ASP A 226 -82.05 52.39 -10.17
N THR A 227 -81.24 51.39 -10.58
CA THR A 227 -81.05 50.94 -11.97
C THR A 227 -81.49 49.49 -12.18
N THR A 228 -82.40 48.97 -11.35
CA THR A 228 -83.20 47.77 -11.69
C THR A 228 -84.31 48.14 -12.67
N ARG A 229 -83.89 48.81 -13.75
CA ARG A 229 -84.57 48.92 -15.04
C ARG A 229 -83.53 49.22 -16.14
N SER A 230 -82.57 48.32 -16.37
CA SER A 230 -82.18 47.84 -17.73
C SER A 230 -80.90 47.00 -17.72
N GLN A 231 -81.07 45.73 -18.14
CA GLN A 231 -80.22 44.78 -18.89
C GLN A 231 -78.69 44.85 -18.82
N ALA A 232 -78.09 43.69 -18.50
CA ALA A 232 -76.67 43.38 -18.58
C ALA A 232 -76.31 42.77 -19.94
N ASP A 233 -75.18 43.21 -20.52
CA ASP A 233 -74.69 42.82 -21.84
C ASP A 233 -73.76 41.58 -21.83
N GLU A 234 -73.86 40.81 -22.92
CA GLU A 234 -73.22 39.52 -23.22
C GLU A 234 -71.67 39.50 -23.25
N ALA A 235 -70.98 40.65 -23.20
CA ALA A 235 -69.53 40.71 -23.31
C ALA A 235 -68.78 40.19 -22.07
N THR A 236 -69.38 40.33 -20.88
CA THR A 236 -68.78 39.89 -19.59
C THR A 236 -68.83 38.37 -19.38
N LEU A 237 -69.73 37.67 -20.09
CA LEU A 237 -69.87 36.22 -20.03
C LEU A 237 -68.83 35.48 -20.89
N ALA A 238 -68.36 36.09 -21.98
CA ALA A 238 -67.37 35.49 -22.88
C ALA A 238 -65.95 35.51 -22.28
N GLU A 239 -65.58 36.57 -21.58
CA GLU A 239 -64.26 36.73 -20.97
C GLU A 239 -64.09 35.84 -19.72
N ALA A 240 -65.16 35.68 -18.93
CA ALA A 240 -65.22 34.71 -17.85
C ALA A 240 -65.14 33.24 -18.32
N ALA A 241 -65.67 32.94 -19.52
CA ALA A 241 -65.55 31.61 -20.12
C ALA A 241 -64.11 31.31 -20.61
N ALA A 242 -63.43 32.31 -21.20
CA ALA A 242 -62.04 32.17 -21.65
C ALA A 242 -61.05 31.96 -20.47
N LEU A 243 -61.27 32.65 -19.35
CA LEU A 243 -60.46 32.45 -18.13
C LEU A 243 -60.68 31.07 -17.51
N ARG A 244 -61.92 30.55 -17.50
CA ARG A 244 -62.19 29.17 -17.06
C ARG A 244 -61.49 28.13 -17.93
N ASP A 245 -61.50 28.31 -19.24
CA ASP A 245 -60.84 27.37 -20.16
C ASP A 245 -59.31 27.38 -19.98
N ARG A 246 -58.72 28.55 -19.69
CA ARG A 246 -57.29 28.66 -19.38
C ARG A 246 -56.91 28.03 -18.04
N MET A 247 -57.73 28.19 -17.00
CA MET A 247 -57.52 27.50 -15.73
C MET A 247 -57.62 25.98 -15.88
N ALA A 248 -58.61 25.47 -16.63
CA ALA A 248 -58.77 24.05 -16.87
C ALA A 248 -57.55 23.43 -17.58
N LYS A 249 -56.92 24.16 -18.51
CA LYS A 249 -55.68 23.73 -19.18
C LYS A 249 -54.48 23.70 -18.24
N MET A 250 -54.34 24.69 -17.36
CA MET A 250 -53.28 24.70 -16.34
C MET A 250 -53.45 23.58 -15.32
N GLU A 251 -54.68 23.32 -14.87
CA GLU A 251 -54.99 22.19 -13.97
C GLU A 251 -54.66 20.83 -14.61
N ALA A 252 -54.96 20.66 -15.91
CA ALA A 252 -54.60 19.45 -16.64
C ALA A 252 -53.07 19.26 -16.75
N GLN A 253 -52.31 20.34 -16.93
CA GLN A 253 -50.85 20.29 -17.00
C GLN A 253 -50.22 19.98 -15.63
N ILE A 254 -50.76 20.55 -14.55
CA ILE A 254 -50.35 20.21 -13.17
C ILE A 254 -50.62 18.73 -12.87
N ARG A 255 -51.72 18.17 -13.37
CA ARG A 255 -52.06 16.76 -13.16
C ARG A 255 -51.06 15.83 -13.85
N ARG A 256 -50.70 16.10 -15.11
CA ARG A 256 -49.67 15.34 -15.84
C ARG A 256 -48.30 15.40 -15.16
N LEU A 257 -47.87 16.60 -14.73
CA LEU A 257 -46.59 16.74 -14.03
C LEU A 257 -46.55 15.99 -12.68
N LYS A 258 -47.70 15.78 -12.02
CA LYS A 258 -47.77 14.94 -10.83
C LYS A 258 -47.65 13.45 -11.16
N GLU A 259 -48.29 13.01 -12.23
CA GLU A 259 -48.21 11.63 -12.72
C GLU A 259 -46.75 11.30 -13.13
N ASP A 260 -46.10 12.16 -13.93
CA ASP A 260 -44.70 11.98 -14.33
C ASP A 260 -43.74 11.94 -13.12
N LYS A 261 -44.02 12.76 -12.09
CA LYS A 261 -43.23 12.76 -10.84
C LYS A 261 -43.36 11.43 -10.08
N GLU A 262 -44.57 10.88 -10.01
CA GLU A 262 -44.82 9.61 -9.34
C GLU A 262 -44.20 8.43 -10.10
N GLU A 263 -44.22 8.46 -11.43
CA GLU A 263 -43.58 7.45 -12.28
C GLU A 263 -42.05 7.46 -12.13
N ILE A 264 -41.41 8.64 -12.20
CA ILE A 264 -39.96 8.77 -11.99
C ILE A 264 -39.56 8.34 -10.56
N ALA A 265 -40.39 8.63 -9.55
CA ALA A 265 -40.14 8.18 -8.19
C ALA A 265 -40.20 6.65 -8.07
N ALA A 266 -41.18 6.03 -8.72
CA ALA A 266 -41.32 4.57 -8.74
C ALA A 266 -40.14 3.89 -9.45
N GLU A 267 -39.73 4.38 -10.63
CA GLU A 267 -38.58 3.87 -11.37
C GLU A 267 -37.28 3.97 -10.56
N ASN A 268 -37.03 5.11 -9.89
CA ASN A 268 -35.85 5.29 -9.05
C ASN A 268 -35.84 4.33 -7.85
N THR A 269 -37.00 4.09 -7.21
CA THR A 269 -37.07 3.11 -6.12
C THR A 269 -36.84 1.68 -6.59
N GLN A 270 -37.35 1.33 -7.77
CA GLN A 270 -37.14 0.01 -8.37
C GLN A 270 -35.67 -0.21 -8.74
N MET A 271 -35.04 0.77 -9.39
CA MET A 271 -33.62 0.71 -9.78
C MET A 271 -32.69 0.58 -8.56
N ALA A 272 -32.97 1.30 -7.47
CA ALA A 272 -32.22 1.19 -6.23
C ALA A 272 -32.37 -0.20 -5.59
N SER A 273 -33.60 -0.75 -5.58
CA SER A 273 -33.88 -2.11 -5.10
C SER A 273 -33.13 -3.16 -5.91
N ASP A 274 -33.14 -3.07 -7.25
CA ASP A 274 -32.47 -4.03 -8.13
C ASP A 274 -30.94 -3.98 -7.97
N LYS A 275 -30.35 -2.79 -7.84
CA LYS A 275 -28.90 -2.61 -7.58
C LYS A 275 -28.52 -3.21 -6.22
N MET A 276 -29.33 -3.01 -5.18
CA MET A 276 -29.09 -3.56 -3.85
C MET A 276 -29.19 -5.09 -3.84
N GLN A 277 -30.18 -5.69 -4.51
CA GLN A 277 -30.28 -7.15 -4.64
C GLN A 277 -29.10 -7.75 -5.40
N SER A 278 -28.62 -7.09 -6.46
CA SER A 278 -27.43 -7.52 -7.19
C SER A 278 -26.18 -7.53 -6.32
N LEU A 279 -25.99 -6.50 -5.47
CA LEU A 279 -24.85 -6.42 -4.55
C LEU A 279 -24.92 -7.51 -3.47
N ILE A 280 -26.09 -7.72 -2.86
CA ILE A 280 -26.30 -8.78 -1.86
C ILE A 280 -26.01 -10.17 -2.46
N LYS A 281 -26.46 -10.42 -3.68
CA LYS A 281 -26.19 -11.68 -4.39
C LYS A 281 -24.69 -11.87 -4.63
N HIS A 282 -24.00 -10.83 -5.08
CA HIS A 282 -22.56 -10.90 -5.34
C HIS A 282 -21.74 -11.11 -4.05
N GLU A 283 -22.13 -10.47 -2.94
CA GLU A 283 -21.53 -10.69 -1.62
C GLU A 283 -21.70 -12.15 -1.15
N ALA A 284 -22.90 -12.72 -1.30
CA ALA A 284 -23.19 -14.10 -0.93
C ALA A 284 -22.36 -15.12 -1.73
N GLU A 285 -22.20 -14.90 -3.04
CA GLU A 285 -21.35 -15.72 -3.92
C GLU A 285 -19.87 -15.63 -3.50
N MET A 286 -19.36 -14.43 -3.28
CA MET A 286 -17.98 -14.19 -2.81
C MET A 286 -17.70 -14.86 -1.46
N LYS A 287 -18.64 -14.77 -0.52
CA LYS A 287 -18.55 -15.42 0.80
C LYS A 287 -18.52 -16.95 0.70
N THR A 288 -19.30 -17.51 -0.23
CA THR A 288 -19.32 -18.95 -0.49
C THR A 288 -17.98 -19.44 -1.05
N VAL A 289 -17.41 -18.73 -2.03
CA VAL A 289 -16.09 -19.03 -2.60
C VAL A 289 -14.99 -18.93 -1.54
N ARG A 290 -15.02 -17.88 -0.71
CA ARG A 290 -14.06 -17.69 0.39
C ARG A 290 -14.10 -18.85 1.39
N ASN A 291 -15.29 -19.28 1.80
CA ASN A 291 -15.46 -20.39 2.73
C ASN A 291 -14.90 -21.70 2.15
N SER A 292 -15.13 -21.95 0.85
CA SER A 292 -14.58 -23.10 0.15
C SER A 292 -13.04 -23.09 0.12
N LEU A 293 -12.43 -21.96 -0.24
CA LEU A 293 -10.97 -21.78 -0.25
C LEU A 293 -10.35 -21.96 1.15
N THR A 294 -11.00 -21.40 2.17
CA THR A 294 -10.56 -21.53 3.56
C THR A 294 -10.53 -23.01 3.99
N LEU A 295 -11.58 -23.76 3.64
CA LEU A 295 -11.65 -25.19 3.93
C LEU A 295 -10.55 -25.99 3.19
N GLN A 296 -10.26 -25.63 1.94
CA GLN A 296 -9.23 -26.27 1.13
C GLN A 296 -7.81 -26.01 1.68
N ILE A 297 -7.53 -24.77 2.10
CA ILE A 297 -6.27 -24.40 2.78
C ILE A 297 -6.11 -25.20 4.07
N SER A 298 -7.16 -25.32 4.89
CA SER A 298 -7.11 -26.10 6.13
C SER A 298 -6.79 -27.59 5.88
N ARG A 299 -7.39 -28.21 4.86
CA ARG A 299 -7.10 -29.61 4.49
C ARG A 299 -5.67 -29.80 4.03
N LEU A 300 -5.16 -28.92 3.15
CA LEU A 300 -3.78 -29.00 2.65
C LEU A 300 -2.75 -28.76 3.77
N LYS A 301 -3.04 -27.88 4.73
CA LYS A 301 -2.20 -27.69 5.93
C LYS A 301 -2.15 -28.96 6.78
N GLN A 302 -3.27 -29.65 6.92
CA GLN A 302 -3.34 -30.91 7.66
C GLN A 302 -2.57 -32.05 6.95
N GLU A 303 -2.68 -32.15 5.62
CA GLU A 303 -1.88 -33.10 4.82
C GLU A 303 -0.38 -32.80 4.89
N ASN A 304 0.02 -31.51 4.85
CA ASN A 304 1.42 -31.13 5.04
C ASN A 304 1.96 -31.47 6.44
N ALA A 305 1.13 -31.35 7.47
CA ALA A 305 1.52 -31.76 8.82
C ALA A 305 1.76 -33.27 8.89
N LYS A 306 0.90 -34.08 8.26
CA LYS A 306 1.08 -35.54 8.16
C LYS A 306 2.33 -35.92 7.36
N MET A 307 2.55 -35.30 6.19
CA MET A 307 3.78 -35.52 5.41
C MET A 307 5.04 -35.13 6.19
N GLN A 308 4.97 -34.12 7.07
CA GLN A 308 6.11 -33.78 7.95
C GLN A 308 6.35 -34.84 9.02
N GLU A 309 5.29 -35.39 9.61
CA GLU A 309 5.39 -36.50 10.58
C GLU A 309 5.97 -37.76 9.92
N GLU A 310 5.54 -38.08 8.70
CA GLU A 310 6.10 -39.18 7.88
C GLU A 310 7.57 -38.94 7.53
N LEU A 311 7.95 -37.70 7.20
CA LEU A 311 9.34 -37.34 6.95
C LEU A 311 10.23 -37.52 8.19
N ASN A 312 9.73 -37.14 9.35
CA ASN A 312 10.45 -37.27 10.62
C ASN A 312 10.62 -38.73 11.06
N ALA A 313 9.81 -39.65 10.52
CA ALA A 313 9.82 -41.08 10.83
C ALA A 313 10.54 -41.94 9.78
N SER A 314 11.00 -41.35 8.68
CA SER A 314 11.67 -42.06 7.57
C SER A 314 13.19 -41.98 7.68
N ASP A 315 13.87 -43.10 7.42
CA ASP A 315 15.31 -43.12 7.15
C ASP A 315 15.60 -42.52 5.76
N ASP A 316 16.81 -41.97 5.53
CA ASP A 316 17.27 -41.30 4.29
C ASP A 316 17.19 -42.21 3.05
N SER A 317 15.97 -42.40 2.54
CA SER A 317 15.64 -43.26 1.42
C SER A 317 15.22 -42.43 0.20
N PRO A 318 15.19 -43.03 -1.00
CA PRO A 318 14.65 -42.37 -2.20
C PRO A 318 13.20 -41.89 -2.02
N ASP A 319 12.39 -42.60 -1.22
CA ASP A 319 11.00 -42.22 -0.93
C ASP A 319 10.92 -40.93 -0.10
N THR A 320 11.90 -40.68 0.76
CA THR A 320 12.00 -39.44 1.57
C THR A 320 12.24 -38.21 0.69
N THR A 321 12.94 -38.38 -0.43
CA THR A 321 13.20 -37.32 -1.41
C THR A 321 11.93 -36.97 -2.21
N LEU A 322 11.16 -37.97 -2.60
CA LEU A 322 9.86 -37.77 -3.26
C LEU A 322 8.86 -37.08 -2.33
N LEU A 323 8.80 -37.49 -1.06
CA LEU A 323 7.92 -36.88 -0.05
C LEU A 323 8.28 -35.40 0.21
N LEU A 324 9.57 -35.06 0.21
CA LEU A 324 10.06 -33.67 0.30
C LEU A 324 9.61 -32.82 -0.90
N GLU A 325 9.63 -33.38 -2.10
CA GLU A 325 9.20 -32.68 -3.32
C GLU A 325 7.66 -32.49 -3.35
N GLU A 326 6.91 -33.51 -2.96
CA GLU A 326 5.45 -33.46 -2.79
C GLU A 326 5.04 -32.38 -1.78
N ARG A 327 5.74 -32.33 -0.63
CA ARG A 327 5.56 -31.31 0.40
C ARG A 327 5.89 -29.89 -0.10
N ARG A 328 6.96 -29.72 -0.88
CA ARG A 328 7.30 -28.42 -1.50
C ARG A 328 6.20 -27.97 -2.47
N ARG A 329 5.67 -28.88 -3.29
CA ARG A 329 4.54 -28.58 -4.19
C ARG A 329 3.27 -28.21 -3.40
N SER A 330 2.95 -28.97 -2.35
CA SER A 330 1.79 -28.69 -1.50
C SER A 330 1.91 -27.32 -0.80
N MET A 331 3.09 -26.95 -0.29
CA MET A 331 3.32 -25.61 0.27
C MET A 331 3.16 -24.49 -0.77
N ALA A 332 3.65 -24.69 -2.00
CA ALA A 332 3.46 -23.72 -3.08
C ALA A 332 1.98 -23.50 -3.41
N ILE A 333 1.18 -24.58 -3.42
CA ILE A 333 -0.27 -24.51 -3.62
C ILE A 333 -0.95 -23.76 -2.47
N ILE A 334 -0.58 -24.04 -1.21
CA ILE A 334 -1.11 -23.32 -0.04
C ILE A 334 -0.82 -21.82 -0.15
N SER A 335 0.44 -21.43 -0.42
CA SER A 335 0.79 -20.01 -0.56
C SER A 335 0.02 -19.32 -1.68
N GLY A 336 -0.20 -20.00 -2.81
CA GLY A 336 -1.01 -19.48 -3.91
C GLY A 336 -2.50 -19.30 -3.55
N LEU A 337 -3.06 -20.22 -2.75
CA LEU A 337 -4.44 -20.12 -2.27
C LEU A 337 -4.59 -19.05 -1.17
N GLU A 338 -3.60 -18.90 -0.29
CA GLU A 338 -3.56 -17.86 0.75
C GLU A 338 -3.52 -16.46 0.11
N LEU A 339 -2.68 -16.25 -0.92
CA LEU A 339 -2.66 -15.01 -1.70
C LEU A 339 -4.02 -14.69 -2.33
N LYS A 340 -4.69 -15.68 -2.94
CA LYS A 340 -6.04 -15.51 -3.49
C LYS A 340 -7.08 -15.19 -2.39
N ASN A 341 -6.95 -15.79 -1.22
CA ASN A 341 -7.86 -15.54 -0.09
C ASN A 341 -7.66 -14.13 0.49
N ILE A 342 -6.41 -13.63 0.53
CA ILE A 342 -6.09 -12.24 0.91
C ILE A 342 -6.63 -11.25 -0.12
N ASP A 343 -6.47 -11.52 -1.42
CA ASP A 343 -7.05 -10.67 -2.48
C ASP A 343 -8.59 -10.62 -2.41
N LEU A 344 -9.24 -11.76 -2.14
CA LEU A 344 -10.69 -11.81 -1.94
C LEU A 344 -11.13 -11.09 -0.65
N LEU A 345 -10.36 -11.18 0.43
CA LEU A 345 -10.60 -10.42 1.66
C LEU A 345 -10.50 -8.92 1.40
N SER A 346 -9.45 -8.47 0.72
CA SER A 346 -9.28 -7.08 0.32
C SER A 346 -10.43 -6.60 -0.57
N LYS A 347 -10.92 -7.44 -1.49
CA LYS A 347 -12.08 -7.11 -2.35
C LYS A 347 -13.39 -7.02 -1.57
N LEU A 348 -13.63 -7.93 -0.63
CA LEU A 348 -14.78 -7.88 0.29
C LEU A 348 -14.73 -6.65 1.20
N GLU A 349 -13.54 -6.29 1.69
CA GLU A 349 -13.31 -5.08 2.48
C GLU A 349 -13.33 -3.80 1.63
N SER A 350 -13.10 -3.89 0.32
CA SER A 350 -13.18 -2.76 -0.63
C SER A 350 -14.58 -2.46 -1.15
N ILE A 351 -15.60 -3.25 -0.79
CA ILE A 351 -17.00 -2.80 -0.92
C ILE A 351 -17.20 -1.77 0.18
N ASP A 352 -16.70 -0.57 -0.11
CA ASP A 352 -16.73 0.58 0.76
C ASP A 352 -18.19 1.06 0.82
N VAL A 353 -18.90 0.62 1.86
CA VAL A 353 -20.26 1.09 2.16
C VAL A 353 -20.26 2.62 2.24
N ASP A 354 -19.17 3.24 2.72
CA ASP A 354 -19.03 4.69 2.78
C ASP A 354 -18.87 5.31 1.37
N HIS A 355 -18.34 4.58 0.39
CA HIS A 355 -18.28 5.01 -1.01
C HIS A 355 -19.65 4.93 -1.68
N LEU A 356 -20.41 3.85 -1.42
CA LEU A 356 -21.78 3.72 -1.90
C LEU A 356 -22.72 4.72 -1.23
N GLU A 357 -22.54 5.02 0.05
CA GLU A 357 -23.25 6.08 0.77
C GLU A 357 -22.91 7.46 0.18
N ARG A 358 -21.63 7.71 -0.13
CA ARG A 358 -21.20 8.93 -0.85
C ARG A 358 -21.82 9.04 -2.24
N GLU A 359 -21.85 7.98 -3.05
CA GLU A 359 -22.52 7.99 -4.36
C GLU A 359 -24.03 8.28 -4.22
N VAL A 360 -24.68 7.68 -3.22
CA VAL A 360 -26.12 7.91 -2.96
C VAL A 360 -26.36 9.35 -2.52
N ASP A 361 -25.49 9.93 -1.70
CA ASP A 361 -25.58 11.32 -1.29
C ASP A 361 -25.29 12.28 -2.45
N ASP A 362 -24.35 11.97 -3.34
CA ASP A 362 -24.07 12.74 -4.55
C ASP A 362 -25.27 12.72 -5.53
N ILE A 363 -25.89 11.56 -5.72
CA ILE A 363 -27.11 11.43 -6.52
C ILE A 363 -28.26 12.22 -5.86
N ARG A 364 -28.42 12.15 -4.54
CA ARG A 364 -29.44 12.91 -3.81
C ARG A 364 -29.25 14.42 -3.96
N ASN A 365 -28.01 14.90 -3.87
CA ASN A 365 -27.66 16.30 -4.05
C ASN A 365 -27.93 16.75 -5.49
N SER A 366 -27.58 15.93 -6.48
CA SER A 366 -27.86 16.19 -7.90
C SER A 366 -29.36 16.29 -8.19
N VAL A 367 -30.16 15.34 -7.70
CA VAL A 367 -31.63 15.37 -7.84
C VAL A 367 -32.24 16.61 -7.15
N THR A 368 -31.72 16.97 -5.97
CA THR A 368 -32.16 18.17 -5.25
C THR A 368 -31.88 19.44 -6.05
N GLU A 369 -30.72 19.52 -6.70
CA GLU A 369 -30.34 20.67 -7.52
C GLU A 369 -31.15 20.78 -8.82
N ILE A 370 -31.45 19.65 -9.46
CA ILE A 370 -32.35 19.60 -10.62
C ILE A 370 -33.75 20.09 -10.23
N LEU A 371 -34.30 19.61 -9.10
CA LEU A 371 -35.59 20.05 -8.59
C LEU A 371 -35.59 21.53 -8.21
N ARG A 372 -34.49 22.04 -7.63
CA ARG A 372 -34.31 23.46 -7.32
C ARG A 372 -34.33 24.31 -8.60
N THR A 373 -33.61 23.87 -9.63
CA THR A 373 -33.54 24.55 -10.93
C THR A 373 -34.90 24.55 -11.62
N PHE A 374 -35.60 23.40 -11.64
CA PHE A 374 -36.94 23.28 -12.20
C PHE A 374 -37.96 24.16 -11.48
N THR A 375 -37.94 24.16 -10.15
CA THR A 375 -38.81 25.01 -9.31
C THR A 375 -38.50 26.49 -9.53
N GLY A 376 -37.23 26.86 -9.65
CA GLY A 376 -36.80 28.22 -10.01
C GLY A 376 -37.27 28.64 -11.40
N GLY A 377 -37.23 27.73 -12.37
CA GLY A 377 -37.76 27.96 -13.73
C GLY A 377 -39.27 28.21 -13.72
N ILE A 378 -40.05 27.39 -13.00
CA ILE A 378 -41.49 27.60 -12.82
C ILE A 378 -41.78 28.94 -12.14
N ARG A 379 -41.03 29.27 -11.08
CA ARG A 379 -41.17 30.55 -10.38
C ARG A 379 -40.91 31.73 -11.32
N GLY A 380 -39.86 31.68 -12.12
CA GLY A 380 -39.56 32.72 -13.10
C GLY A 380 -40.63 32.87 -14.19
N ILE A 381 -41.27 31.78 -14.63
CA ILE A 381 -42.41 31.83 -15.55
C ILE A 381 -43.62 32.51 -14.89
N ILE A 382 -43.92 32.15 -13.64
CA ILE A 382 -45.03 32.74 -12.87
C ILE A 382 -44.79 34.23 -12.64
N GLU A 383 -43.57 34.63 -12.24
CA GLU A 383 -43.19 36.04 -12.05
C GLU A 383 -43.26 36.83 -13.37
N SER A 384 -42.80 36.24 -14.49
CA SER A 384 -42.89 36.85 -15.83
C SER A 384 -44.34 37.07 -16.27
N ASP A 385 -45.23 36.12 -15.99
CA ASP A 385 -46.65 36.24 -16.34
C ASP A 385 -47.40 37.17 -15.38
N LEU A 386 -47.00 37.27 -14.11
CA LEU A 386 -47.50 38.28 -13.15
C LEU A 386 -47.14 39.71 -13.60
N LEU A 387 -45.91 39.94 -14.05
CA LEU A 387 -45.46 41.22 -14.61
C LEU A 387 -46.30 41.63 -15.84
N LYS A 388 -46.67 40.69 -16.71
CA LYS A 388 -47.57 40.97 -17.85
C LYS A 388 -48.99 41.34 -17.41
N ILE A 389 -49.48 40.79 -16.29
CA ILE A 389 -50.79 41.12 -15.74
C ILE A 389 -50.78 42.54 -15.15
N GLU A 390 -49.70 42.94 -14.46
CA GLU A 390 -49.53 44.33 -13.99
C GLU A 390 -49.48 45.33 -15.15
N ASP A 391 -48.78 44.99 -16.24
CA ASP A 391 -48.72 45.82 -17.45
C ASP A 391 -50.11 45.98 -18.11
N LEU A 392 -50.91 44.90 -18.16
CA LEU A 392 -52.29 44.97 -18.66
C LEU A 392 -53.18 45.83 -17.78
N HIS A 393 -53.05 45.74 -16.46
CA HIS A 393 -53.81 46.58 -15.53
C HIS A 393 -53.43 48.07 -15.64
N SER A 394 -52.15 48.37 -15.87
CA SER A 394 -51.65 49.72 -16.14
C SER A 394 -52.19 50.29 -17.46
N ILE A 395 -52.27 49.47 -18.50
CA ILE A 395 -52.88 49.85 -19.79
C ILE A 395 -54.38 50.10 -19.63
N GLU A 396 -55.08 49.22 -18.90
CA GLU A 396 -56.51 49.35 -18.62
C GLU A 396 -56.82 50.64 -17.85
N GLN A 397 -56.05 50.96 -16.80
CA GLN A 397 -56.19 52.22 -16.07
C GLN A 397 -55.95 53.45 -16.96
N ARG A 398 -54.97 53.41 -17.87
CA ARG A 398 -54.75 54.50 -18.84
C ARG A 398 -55.94 54.69 -19.78
N ILE A 399 -56.51 53.61 -20.29
CA ILE A 399 -57.69 53.66 -21.17
C ILE A 399 -58.89 54.23 -20.41
N CYS A 400 -59.16 53.73 -19.20
CA CYS A 400 -60.25 54.22 -18.35
C CYS A 400 -60.10 55.71 -18.01
N ASN A 401 -58.90 56.16 -17.65
CA ASN A 401 -58.62 57.58 -17.36
C ASN A 401 -58.80 58.47 -18.60
N ARG A 402 -58.38 57.99 -19.78
CA ARG A 402 -58.56 58.71 -21.04
C ARG A 402 -60.04 58.87 -21.40
N ILE A 403 -60.82 57.79 -21.28
CA ILE A 403 -62.27 57.82 -21.53
C ILE A 403 -62.95 58.79 -20.56
N ARG A 404 -62.60 58.74 -19.26
CA ARG A 404 -63.17 59.63 -18.25
C ARG A 404 -62.87 61.10 -18.58
N ALA A 405 -61.64 61.43 -18.95
CA ALA A 405 -61.26 62.78 -19.36
C ALA A 405 -62.03 63.28 -20.62
N GLU A 406 -62.27 62.41 -21.62
CA GLU A 406 -63.07 62.77 -22.79
C GLU A 406 -64.53 63.08 -22.43
N TYR A 407 -65.13 62.31 -21.51
CA TYR A 407 -66.48 62.56 -21.02
C TYR A 407 -66.56 63.83 -20.17
N ASP A 408 -65.58 64.08 -19.29
CA ASP A 408 -65.53 65.29 -18.48
C ASP A 408 -65.40 66.55 -19.37
N ASP A 409 -64.55 66.54 -20.40
CA ASP A 409 -64.44 67.64 -21.36
C ASP A 409 -65.74 67.82 -22.17
N ARG A 410 -66.45 66.74 -22.50
CA ARG A 410 -67.76 66.80 -23.16
C ARG A 410 -68.83 67.41 -22.24
N ILE A 411 -68.87 67.02 -20.97
CA ILE A 411 -69.76 67.61 -19.96
C ILE A 411 -69.45 69.10 -19.79
N ALA A 412 -68.17 69.47 -19.65
CA ALA A 412 -67.75 70.87 -19.52
C ALA A 412 -68.10 71.71 -20.76
N ARG A 413 -68.04 71.14 -21.97
CA ARG A 413 -68.49 71.80 -23.20
C ARG A 413 -70.01 72.00 -23.22
N LEU A 414 -70.78 71.00 -22.80
CA LEU A 414 -72.24 71.10 -22.71
C LEU A 414 -72.68 72.13 -21.66
N GLN A 415 -72.02 72.16 -20.50
CA GLN A 415 -72.25 73.17 -19.47
C GLN A 415 -71.94 74.57 -19.98
N ARG A 416 -70.79 74.79 -20.63
CA ARG A 416 -70.47 76.09 -21.27
C ARG A 416 -71.49 76.52 -22.31
N ALA A 417 -71.96 75.59 -23.15
CA ALA A 417 -72.99 75.87 -24.14
C ALA A 417 -74.32 76.25 -23.48
N TYR A 418 -74.69 75.57 -22.40
CA TYR A 418 -75.87 75.88 -21.59
C TYR A 418 -75.75 77.26 -20.92
N ASP A 419 -74.63 77.57 -20.29
CA ASP A 419 -74.39 78.86 -19.64
C ASP A 419 -74.41 80.01 -20.66
N THR A 420 -73.86 79.78 -21.86
CA THR A 420 -73.93 80.74 -22.98
C THR A 420 -75.37 80.97 -23.40
N LEU A 421 -76.19 79.92 -23.51
CA LEU A 421 -77.61 80.02 -23.84
C LEU A 421 -78.38 80.81 -22.78
N VAL A 422 -78.14 80.52 -21.50
CA VAL A 422 -78.76 81.20 -20.36
C VAL A 422 -78.34 82.67 -20.28
N SER A 423 -77.06 82.98 -20.52
CA SER A 423 -76.55 84.35 -20.58
C SER A 423 -77.17 85.15 -21.73
N THR A 424 -77.33 84.52 -22.90
CA THR A 424 -78.00 85.12 -24.07
C THR A 424 -79.49 85.40 -23.79
N LEU A 425 -80.15 84.54 -23.02
CA LEU A 425 -81.55 84.70 -22.63
C LEU A 425 -81.79 85.75 -21.52
N ASN A 426 -80.76 86.08 -20.73
CA ASN A 426 -80.85 87.04 -19.61
C ASN A 426 -80.49 88.50 -19.97
N GLY A 427 -80.27 88.81 -21.25
CA GLY A 427 -79.98 90.18 -21.72
C GLY A 427 -81.23 91.09 -21.76
N PRO A 428 -81.19 92.34 -21.26
CA PRO A 428 -82.41 93.14 -20.99
C PRO A 428 -83.24 93.58 -22.21
N ASN A 429 -82.80 93.36 -23.44
CA ASN A 429 -83.50 93.83 -24.66
C ASN A 429 -83.59 92.79 -25.79
N GLN A 430 -83.37 91.50 -25.53
CA GLN A 430 -83.47 90.44 -26.57
C GLN A 430 -84.61 89.43 -26.35
N LEU A 431 -85.31 89.50 -25.21
CA LEU A 431 -86.45 88.62 -24.93
C LEU A 431 -87.63 88.85 -25.88
N ASN A 432 -87.84 90.10 -26.34
CA ASN A 432 -88.89 90.39 -27.33
C ASN A 432 -88.51 89.90 -28.72
N ASP A 433 -87.27 90.09 -29.17
CA ASP A 433 -86.83 89.64 -30.50
C ASP A 433 -86.74 88.11 -30.62
N ALA A 434 -86.33 87.42 -29.53
CA ALA A 434 -86.36 85.97 -29.45
C ALA A 434 -87.81 85.42 -29.39
N LYS A 435 -88.72 86.09 -28.66
CA LYS A 435 -90.13 85.71 -28.60
C LYS A 435 -90.82 85.92 -29.94
N THR A 436 -90.54 87.01 -30.65
CA THR A 436 -91.05 87.25 -32.01
C THR A 436 -90.46 86.26 -33.02
N SER A 437 -89.18 85.89 -32.91
CA SER A 437 -88.54 84.90 -33.80
C SER A 437 -89.06 83.47 -33.56
N ILE A 438 -89.24 83.07 -32.29
CA ILE A 438 -89.85 81.77 -31.93
C ILE A 438 -91.32 81.73 -32.35
N GLN A 439 -92.08 82.82 -32.18
CA GLN A 439 -93.45 82.91 -32.67
C GLN A 439 -93.52 82.82 -34.20
N ARG A 440 -92.61 83.48 -34.93
CA ARG A 440 -92.54 83.42 -36.40
C ARG A 440 -92.20 82.01 -36.88
N LEU A 441 -91.24 81.32 -36.25
CA LEU A 441 -90.92 79.91 -36.55
C LEU A 441 -92.10 78.98 -36.23
N LYS A 442 -92.83 79.23 -35.12
CA LYS A 442 -94.03 78.45 -34.76
C LYS A 442 -95.16 78.65 -35.77
N ILE A 443 -95.36 79.88 -36.26
CA ILE A 443 -96.35 80.21 -37.30
C ILE A 443 -95.98 79.51 -38.61
N GLU A 444 -94.73 79.60 -39.08
CA GLU A 444 -94.30 78.89 -40.30
C GLU A 444 -94.48 77.37 -40.18
N GLN A 445 -94.18 76.79 -39.01
CA GLN A 445 -94.35 75.36 -38.78
C GLN A 445 -95.83 74.96 -38.78
N LEU A 446 -96.71 75.79 -38.19
CA LEU A 446 -98.16 75.58 -38.22
C LEU A 446 -98.74 75.77 -39.63
N GLU A 447 -98.24 76.71 -40.43
CA GLU A 447 -98.64 76.89 -41.83
C GLU A 447 -98.21 75.71 -42.71
N ARG A 448 -97.00 75.17 -42.50
CA ARG A 448 -96.55 73.94 -43.19
C ARG A 448 -97.42 72.74 -42.81
N ASN A 449 -97.71 72.57 -41.52
CA ASN A 449 -98.61 71.51 -41.05
C ASN A 449 -100.04 71.69 -41.60
N SER A 450 -100.55 72.93 -41.66
CA SER A 450 -101.86 73.22 -42.23
C SER A 450 -101.90 72.93 -43.74
N LYS A 451 -100.87 73.29 -44.50
CA LYS A 451 -100.76 72.93 -45.93
C LYS A 451 -100.68 71.41 -46.14
N LEU A 452 -99.92 70.70 -45.31
CA LEU A 452 -99.85 69.23 -45.32
C LEU A 452 -101.21 68.60 -45.00
N GLN A 453 -101.91 69.11 -43.99
CA GLN A 453 -103.26 68.66 -43.64
C GLN A 453 -104.26 68.97 -44.76
N HIS A 454 -104.18 70.14 -45.39
CA HIS A 454 -105.05 70.52 -46.51
C HIS A 454 -104.81 69.64 -47.73
N SER A 455 -103.55 69.40 -48.07
CA SER A 455 -103.16 68.45 -49.12
C SER A 455 -103.64 67.03 -48.81
N THR A 456 -103.54 66.59 -47.55
CA THR A 456 -104.07 65.30 -47.11
C THR A 456 -105.59 65.23 -47.22
N ILE A 457 -106.30 66.29 -46.85
CA ILE A 457 -107.76 66.40 -46.98
C ILE A 457 -108.19 66.41 -48.44
N GLU A 458 -107.48 67.13 -49.32
CA GLU A 458 -107.72 67.10 -50.77
C GLU A 458 -107.48 65.70 -51.33
N MET A 459 -106.38 65.04 -50.97
CA MET A 459 -106.12 63.65 -51.37
C MET A 459 -107.20 62.69 -50.85
N MET A 460 -107.63 62.84 -49.59
CA MET A 460 -108.73 62.04 -49.04
C MET A 460 -110.07 62.38 -49.71
N SER A 461 -110.30 63.62 -50.12
CA SER A 461 -111.52 64.04 -50.81
C SER A 461 -111.53 63.54 -52.26
N GLN A 462 -110.41 63.62 -52.97
CA GLN A 462 -110.22 63.00 -54.27
C GLN A 462 -110.35 61.48 -54.18
N ALA A 463 -109.78 60.83 -53.15
CA ALA A 463 -109.95 59.41 -52.88
C ALA A 463 -111.41 59.06 -52.55
N MET A 464 -112.13 59.90 -51.80
CA MET A 464 -113.56 59.74 -51.54
C MET A 464 -114.41 59.96 -52.79
N VAL A 465 -114.08 60.92 -53.64
CA VAL A 465 -114.73 61.13 -54.96
C VAL A 465 -114.42 59.96 -55.88
N PHE A 466 -113.21 59.42 -55.87
CA PHE A 466 -112.83 58.22 -56.61
C PHE A 466 -113.56 56.98 -56.08
N MET A 467 -113.71 56.82 -54.76
CA MET A 467 -114.51 55.77 -54.13
C MET A 467 -116.01 55.96 -54.36
N LYS A 468 -116.53 57.20 -54.41
CA LYS A 468 -117.91 57.50 -54.82
C LYS A 468 -118.12 57.30 -56.32
N LYS A 469 -117.12 57.53 -57.18
CA LYS A 469 -117.14 57.13 -58.61
C LYS A 469 -116.99 55.61 -58.78
N LYS A 470 -116.32 54.90 -57.87
CA LYS A 470 -116.29 53.43 -57.83
C LYS A 470 -117.58 52.82 -57.25
N LYS A 471 -118.27 53.52 -56.36
CA LYS A 471 -119.58 53.12 -55.79
C LYS A 471 -120.80 53.68 -56.55
N GLY A 472 -120.60 54.68 -57.42
CA GLY A 472 -121.62 55.34 -58.25
C GLY A 472 -121.35 55.27 -59.76
N GLY A 473 -120.28 54.59 -60.16
CA GLY A 473 -119.94 54.15 -61.52
C GLY A 473 -120.04 52.63 -61.68
N SER A 474 -120.82 51.99 -60.80
CA SER A 474 -121.67 50.86 -61.17
C SER A 474 -123.10 51.39 -61.29
N THR A 475 -123.29 52.38 -62.16
CA THR A 475 -124.54 52.58 -62.88
C THR A 475 -124.41 51.75 -64.15
N SER A 476 -125.27 50.77 -64.35
CA SER A 476 -126.39 50.99 -65.27
C SER A 476 -125.90 51.55 -66.61
N ASN A 477 -125.43 50.66 -67.47
CA ASN A 477 -125.86 50.72 -68.87
C ASN A 477 -127.34 50.32 -68.89
N LYS A 478 -128.20 51.32 -68.79
CA LYS A 478 -129.45 51.39 -69.55
C LYS A 478 -129.02 51.66 -71.01
N SER A 479 -129.63 51.18 -72.08
CA SER A 479 -130.76 50.30 -72.39
C SER A 479 -131.12 50.66 -73.85
N VAL A 480 -131.82 49.77 -74.58
CA VAL A 480 -132.66 50.07 -75.77
C VAL A 480 -131.86 50.20 -77.10
N GLY A 481 -132.09 49.42 -78.17
CA GLY A 481 -133.18 48.46 -78.40
C GLY A 481 -134.54 49.15 -78.52
N GLU A 482 -134.66 50.03 -79.54
CA GLU A 482 -135.75 50.95 -79.96
C GLU A 482 -135.64 52.43 -79.57
#